data_AF-A0A9P7G931-F1
#
_entry.id   AF-A0A9P7G931-F1
#
_cell.length_a   1.000
_cell.length_b   1.000
_cell.length_c   1.000
_cell.angle_alpha   90.00
_cell.angle_beta   90.00
_cell.angle_gamma   90.00
#
_symmetry.space_group_name_H-M   'P 1'
#
loop_
_entity.id
_entity.type
_entity.pdbx_description
1 polymer ?
#
loop_
_entity_poly.entity_id
_entity_poly.type
_entity_poly.pdbx_seq_one_letter_code
_entity_poly.pdbx_strand_id
1 'polypeptide(L)'
;MSLLRILQRPPLCSLCRTRGIASTAILNAVEKPKKAPAGAAAAARPTSSCAADTVITGVNYLKGQPPVLARADEEYPEWLWTILQPKVWPEDGPGGKAERVRRRLENKQRIKDRNFMSTQ
;
A
#
# COMPACT_ATOMS: atom_id res chain seq x y z
N MET A 1 -32.44 36.26 -37.26
CA MET A 1 -31.95 34.96 -37.77
C MET A 1 -31.07 34.35 -36.68
N SER A 2 -31.61 33.61 -35.70
CA SER A 2 -31.69 32.13 -35.71
C SER A 2 -30.46 31.53 -36.40
N LEU A 3 -29.55 30.82 -35.72
CA LEU A 3 -29.71 29.39 -35.44
C LEU A 3 -29.12 29.00 -34.06
N LEU A 4 -30.01 28.77 -33.10
CA LEU A 4 -29.76 27.80 -32.02
C LEU A 4 -29.74 26.40 -32.66
N ARG A 5 -28.83 25.52 -32.23
CA ARG A 5 -29.15 24.22 -31.61
C ARG A 5 -27.97 23.23 -31.63
N ILE A 6 -27.59 22.85 -30.42
CA ILE A 6 -27.50 21.45 -29.96
C ILE A 6 -26.47 20.56 -30.69
N LEU A 7 -25.27 20.50 -30.12
CA LEU A 7 -24.54 19.24 -30.03
C LEU A 7 -24.50 18.81 -28.55
N GLN A 8 -25.67 18.41 -28.06
CA GLN A 8 -25.77 17.64 -26.82
C GLN A 8 -25.11 16.28 -27.05
N ARG A 9 -24.07 15.99 -26.28
CA ARG A 9 -23.47 14.66 -26.19
C ARG A 9 -24.51 13.68 -25.65
N PRO A 10 -24.66 12.48 -26.23
CA PRO A 10 -25.58 11.48 -25.70
C PRO A 10 -25.10 10.99 -24.32
N PRO A 11 -26.01 10.78 -23.35
CA PRO A 11 -25.67 10.11 -22.10
C PRO A 11 -25.41 8.63 -22.39
N LEU A 12 -24.20 8.17 -22.08
CA LEU A 12 -23.89 6.74 -22.11
C LEU A 12 -24.76 6.02 -21.08
N CYS A 13 -25.57 5.11 -21.61
CA CYS A 13 -26.45 4.15 -20.97
C CYS A 13 -25.92 3.63 -19.62
N SER A 14 -26.67 3.88 -18.56
CA SER A 14 -26.44 3.37 -17.19
C SER A 14 -27.03 1.97 -17.00
N LEU A 15 -26.64 0.99 -17.82
CA LEU A 15 -27.22 -0.36 -17.79
C LEU A 15 -26.14 -1.45 -17.73
N CYS A 16 -25.61 -1.66 -16.52
CA CYS A 16 -25.07 -2.95 -16.08
C CYS A 16 -24.90 -2.93 -14.55
N ARG A 17 -26.02 -2.95 -13.82
CA ARG A 17 -26.04 -3.23 -12.37
C ARG A 17 -25.98 -4.75 -12.18
N THR A 18 -24.79 -5.33 -12.30
CA THR A 18 -24.58 -6.76 -12.05
C THR A 18 -24.50 -7.02 -10.54
N ARG A 19 -25.59 -7.61 -10.03
CA ARG A 19 -25.69 -8.56 -8.90
C ARG A 19 -24.68 -8.38 -7.76
N GLY A 20 -25.15 -7.74 -6.69
CA GLY A 20 -24.52 -7.84 -5.37
C GLY A 20 -24.61 -9.28 -4.86
N ILE A 21 -23.46 -9.86 -4.49
CA ILE A 21 -23.38 -11.10 -3.75
C ILE A 21 -23.34 -10.68 -2.28
N ALA A 22 -24.35 -11.10 -1.51
CA ALA A 22 -24.38 -10.92 -0.07
C ALA A 22 -23.32 -11.81 0.58
N SER A 23 -22.27 -11.21 1.15
CA SER A 23 -21.36 -11.93 2.05
C SER A 23 -21.85 -11.74 3.49
N THR A 24 -22.31 -12.83 4.09
CA THR A 24 -22.57 -12.92 5.52
C THR A 24 -21.26 -12.70 6.28
N ALA A 25 -21.19 -11.63 7.07
CA ALA A 25 -20.07 -11.33 7.93
C ALA A 25 -20.09 -12.27 9.15
N ILE A 26 -19.20 -13.26 9.17
CA ILE A 26 -18.85 -13.98 10.40
C ILE A 26 -17.89 -13.07 11.18
N LEU A 27 -18.41 -12.44 12.22
CA LEU A 27 -17.63 -11.66 13.19
C LEU A 27 -16.87 -12.63 14.11
N ASN A 28 -15.61 -12.92 13.81
CA ASN A 28 -14.68 -13.46 14.78
C ASN A 28 -13.58 -12.41 15.05
N ALA A 29 -13.83 -11.58 16.06
CA ALA A 29 -12.86 -10.65 16.61
C ALA A 29 -11.84 -11.44 17.45
N VAL A 30 -10.75 -11.86 16.82
CA VAL A 30 -9.53 -12.27 17.54
C VAL A 30 -8.73 -11.00 17.81
N GLU A 31 -8.76 -10.55 19.05
CA GLU A 31 -7.92 -9.48 19.56
C GLU A 31 -6.44 -9.89 19.44
N LYS A 32 -5.70 -9.23 18.55
CA LYS A 32 -4.24 -9.33 18.52
C LYS A 32 -3.66 -8.49 19.66
N PRO A 33 -2.72 -9.01 20.46
CA PRO A 33 -2.12 -8.24 21.54
C PRO A 33 -1.33 -7.04 20.99
N LYS A 34 -1.60 -5.87 21.56
CA LYS A 34 -0.90 -4.61 21.29
C LYS A 34 0.57 -4.75 21.67
N LYS A 35 1.47 -4.75 20.67
CA LYS A 35 2.91 -4.54 20.90
C LYS A 35 3.12 -3.05 21.19
N ALA A 36 3.54 -2.74 22.41
CA ALA A 36 3.88 -1.39 22.87
C ALA A 36 4.98 -0.76 21.99
N PRO A 37 5.04 0.57 21.84
CA PRO A 37 6.05 1.24 21.04
C PRO A 37 7.39 1.10 21.76
N ALA A 38 8.30 0.30 21.21
CA ALA A 38 9.69 0.28 21.65
C ALA A 38 10.28 1.66 21.34
N GLY A 39 10.52 2.43 22.41
CA GLY A 39 11.21 3.69 22.37
C GLY A 39 12.61 3.55 21.77
N ALA A 40 13.07 4.66 21.20
CA ALA A 40 14.34 4.83 20.52
C ALA A 40 15.54 4.35 21.36
N ALA A 41 15.87 3.07 21.27
CA ALA A 41 17.21 2.58 21.51
C ALA A 41 18.01 2.85 20.24
N ALA A 42 19.19 3.46 20.37
CA ALA A 42 20.15 3.67 19.29
C ALA A 42 20.25 2.38 18.45
N ALA A 43 19.77 2.46 17.21
CA ALA A 43 19.25 1.31 16.49
C ALA A 43 20.37 0.35 16.09
N ALA A 44 20.57 -0.70 16.87
CA ALA A 44 21.20 -1.92 16.38
C ALA A 44 20.45 -2.34 15.10
N ARG A 45 21.20 -2.81 14.08
CA ARG A 45 20.60 -3.28 12.83
C ARG A 45 19.47 -4.26 13.15
N PRO A 46 18.27 -4.08 12.57
CA PRO A 46 17.17 -5.01 12.81
C PRO A 46 17.64 -6.41 12.40
N THR A 47 17.59 -7.36 13.34
CA THR A 47 18.03 -8.74 13.10
C THR A 47 17.20 -9.36 11.98
N SER A 48 17.85 -9.98 11.02
CA SER A 48 17.15 -10.71 9.97
C SER A 48 16.44 -11.94 10.56
N SER A 49 15.32 -12.33 9.94
CA SER A 49 14.58 -13.52 10.37
C SER A 49 15.14 -14.82 9.80
N CYS A 50 16.01 -14.75 8.79
CA CYS A 50 16.54 -15.89 8.08
C CYS A 50 18.04 -16.00 8.37
N ALA A 51 18.48 -17.14 8.92
CA ALA A 51 19.91 -17.39 9.09
C ALA A 51 20.61 -17.53 7.74
N ALA A 52 21.93 -17.33 7.73
CA ALA A 52 22.75 -17.65 6.56
C ALA A 52 22.54 -19.10 6.11
N ASP A 53 22.64 -19.32 4.79
CA ASP A 53 22.46 -20.60 4.10
C ASP A 53 21.03 -21.20 4.16
N THR A 54 20.04 -20.42 4.59
CA THR A 54 18.64 -20.83 4.51
C THR A 54 18.17 -20.87 3.06
N VAL A 55 17.55 -21.99 2.63
CA VAL A 55 16.98 -22.13 1.27
C VAL A 55 15.74 -21.27 1.13
N ILE A 56 15.76 -20.30 0.20
CA ILE A 56 14.60 -19.44 -0.09
C ILE A 56 13.74 -20.07 -1.18
N THR A 57 12.67 -20.71 -0.76
CA THR A 57 11.72 -21.39 -1.67
C THR A 57 10.91 -20.38 -2.49
N GLY A 58 10.64 -20.70 -3.76
CA GLY A 58 9.74 -19.89 -4.62
C GLY A 58 10.39 -18.69 -5.32
N VAL A 59 11.71 -18.47 -5.13
CA VAL A 59 12.47 -17.44 -5.85
C VAL A 59 12.82 -17.88 -7.28
N ASN A 60 13.15 -19.17 -7.44
CA ASN A 60 13.46 -19.73 -8.75
C ASN A 60 12.20 -19.91 -9.58
N TYR A 61 12.20 -19.31 -10.77
CA TYR A 61 11.09 -19.40 -11.71
C TYR A 61 11.43 -20.27 -12.93
N LEU A 62 12.72 -20.50 -13.23
CA LEU A 62 13.15 -21.39 -14.30
C LEU A 62 13.44 -22.80 -13.77
N LYS A 63 13.23 -23.79 -14.63
CA LYS A 63 13.56 -25.19 -14.34
C LYS A 63 15.08 -25.39 -14.35
N GLY A 64 15.60 -26.16 -13.41
CA GLY A 64 17.02 -26.49 -13.34
C GLY A 64 17.92 -25.40 -12.74
N GLN A 65 17.37 -24.32 -12.18
CA GLN A 65 18.16 -23.34 -11.42
C GLN A 65 18.59 -23.93 -10.06
N PRO A 66 19.83 -23.67 -9.61
CA PRO A 66 20.29 -24.08 -8.29
C PRO A 66 19.46 -23.38 -7.20
N PRO A 67 19.29 -24.00 -6.02
CA PRO A 67 18.53 -23.40 -4.92
C PRO A 67 19.18 -22.08 -4.47
N VAL A 68 18.36 -21.03 -4.29
CA VAL A 68 18.82 -19.74 -3.78
C VAL A 68 18.97 -19.83 -2.27
N LEU A 69 20.19 -19.60 -1.79
CA LEU A 69 20.52 -19.55 -0.37
C LEU A 69 20.57 -18.10 0.13
N ALA A 70 20.07 -17.88 1.34
CA ALA A 70 20.22 -16.62 2.04
C ALA A 70 21.70 -16.39 2.40
N ARG A 71 22.21 -15.18 2.16
CA ARG A 71 23.57 -14.78 2.53
C ARG A 71 23.59 -14.27 3.98
N ALA A 72 24.78 -14.00 4.50
CA ALA A 72 24.91 -13.32 5.79
C ALA A 72 24.36 -11.87 5.72
N ASP A 73 23.86 -11.35 6.85
CA ASP A 73 23.25 -10.01 6.94
C ASP A 73 24.19 -8.88 6.47
N GLU A 74 25.50 -9.07 6.62
CA GLU A 74 26.54 -8.11 6.24
C GLU A 74 26.78 -8.03 4.73
N GLU A 75 26.44 -9.07 3.98
CA GLU A 75 26.57 -9.07 2.51
C GLU A 75 25.44 -8.31 1.82
N TYR A 76 24.35 -8.04 2.54
CA TYR A 76 23.23 -7.27 2.01
C TYR A 76 23.49 -5.77 2.14
N PRO A 77 23.12 -4.96 1.12
CA PRO A 77 23.28 -3.52 1.19
C PRO A 77 22.53 -2.88 2.36
N GLU A 78 23.10 -1.83 2.96
CA GLU A 78 22.54 -1.14 4.14
C GLU A 78 21.11 -0.60 3.93
N TRP A 79 20.74 -0.25 2.69
CA TRP A 79 19.40 0.26 2.40
C TRP A 79 18.29 -0.75 2.71
N LEU A 80 18.59 -2.06 2.70
CA LEU A 80 17.62 -3.13 3.01
C LEU A 80 17.07 -2.97 4.42
N TRP A 81 17.94 -2.64 5.37
CA TRP A 81 17.61 -2.54 6.78
C TRP A 81 16.83 -1.26 7.12
N THR A 82 16.82 -0.28 6.22
CA THR A 82 16.11 1.00 6.39
C THR A 82 14.66 0.93 5.87
N ILE A 83 14.27 -0.09 5.09
CA ILE A 83 12.96 -0.14 4.40
C ILE A 83 11.77 -0.13 5.36
N LEU A 84 11.91 -0.79 6.51
CA LEU A 84 10.84 -0.89 7.51
C LEU A 84 10.63 0.41 8.28
N GLN A 85 11.57 1.36 8.21
CA GLN A 85 11.44 2.65 8.87
C GLN A 85 10.36 3.49 8.19
N PRO A 86 9.54 4.22 8.96
CA PRO A 86 8.52 5.09 8.39
C PRO A 86 9.18 6.16 7.51
N LYS A 87 8.68 6.31 6.29
CA LYS A 87 9.15 7.36 5.37
C LYS A 87 8.77 8.73 5.90
N VAL A 88 9.76 9.46 6.40
CA VAL A 88 9.65 10.87 6.75
C VAL A 88 9.99 11.69 5.52
N TRP A 89 9.05 12.53 5.08
CA TRP A 89 9.26 13.44 3.96
C TRP A 89 9.65 14.80 4.53
N PRO A 90 10.83 15.35 4.20
CA PRO A 90 11.16 16.71 4.60
C PRO A 90 10.20 17.70 3.93
N GLU A 91 9.84 18.76 4.65
CA GLU A 91 9.00 19.85 4.14
C GLU A 91 9.82 20.74 3.19
N ASP A 92 10.05 20.24 1.97
CA ASP A 92 10.81 20.89 0.88
C ASP A 92 10.04 22.05 0.21
N GLY A 93 9.46 22.96 1.00
CA GLY A 93 8.76 24.14 0.51
C GLY A 93 7.53 23.86 -0.38
N PRO A 94 6.96 24.91 -1.02
CA PRO A 94 5.79 24.77 -1.88
C PRO A 94 6.12 23.92 -3.12
N GLY A 95 5.35 22.85 -3.34
CA GLY A 95 5.56 21.85 -4.39
C GLY A 95 6.43 20.66 -3.98
N GLY A 96 6.95 20.64 -2.75
CA GLY A 96 7.80 19.59 -2.22
C GLY A 96 7.15 18.20 -2.18
N LYS A 97 7.97 17.16 -1.97
CA LYS A 97 7.49 15.77 -1.89
C LYS A 97 6.49 15.58 -0.75
N ALA A 98 6.72 16.21 0.40
CA ALA A 98 5.82 16.15 1.56
C ALA A 98 4.43 16.70 1.23
N GLU A 99 4.34 17.89 0.63
CA GLU A 99 3.07 18.51 0.23
C GLU A 99 2.31 17.63 -0.78
N ARG A 100 3.01 17.06 -1.76
CA ARG A 100 2.40 16.13 -2.73
C ARG A 100 1.83 14.88 -2.06
N VAL A 101 2.52 14.33 -1.07
CA VAL A 101 2.06 13.17 -0.30
C VAL A 101 0.84 13.55 0.54
N ARG A 102 0.86 14.70 1.19
CA ARG A 102 -0.27 15.25 1.97
C ARG A 102 -1.52 15.41 1.12
N ARG A 103 -1.42 16.07 -0.04
CA ARG A 103 -2.55 16.23 -0.97
C ARG A 103 -3.14 14.89 -1.43
N ARG A 104 -2.29 13.88 -1.65
CA ARG A 104 -2.75 12.51 -1.99
C ARG A 104 -3.52 11.88 -0.83
N LEU A 105 -3.07 12.08 0.41
CA LEU A 105 -3.75 11.56 1.60
C LEU A 105 -5.12 12.24 1.78
N GLU A 106 -5.17 13.57 1.67
CA GLU A 106 -6.41 14.36 1.74
C GLU A 106 -7.41 13.93 0.67
N ASN A 107 -6.94 13.73 -0.58
CA ASN A 107 -7.82 13.31 -1.66
C ASN A 107 -8.33 11.86 -1.45
N LYS A 108 -7.50 10.97 -0.92
CA LYS A 108 -7.94 9.63 -0.50
C LYS A 108 -9.01 9.71 0.59
N GLN A 109 -8.84 10.60 1.57
CA GLN A 109 -9.81 10.78 2.64
C GLN A 109 -11.14 11.31 2.11
N ARG A 110 -11.11 12.37 1.29
CA ARG A 110 -12.29 12.91 0.62
C ARG A 110 -13.06 11.87 -0.20
N ILE A 111 -12.34 11.01 -0.94
CA ILE A 111 -12.98 9.94 -1.71
C ILE A 111 -13.62 8.91 -0.78
N LYS A 112 -12.93 8.51 0.30
CA LYS A 112 -13.49 7.59 1.31
C LYS A 112 -14.75 8.17 1.95
N ASP A 113 -14.73 9.42 2.38
CA ASP A 113 -15.86 10.07 3.04
C ASP A 113 -17.04 10.21 2.08
N ARG A 114 -16.79 10.64 0.83
CA ARG A 114 -17.82 10.70 -0.21
C ARG A 114 -18.45 9.33 -0.47
N ASN A 115 -17.61 8.30 -0.64
CA ASN A 115 -18.08 6.95 -0.91
C ASN A 115 -18.87 6.41 0.29
N PHE A 116 -18.43 6.68 1.51
CA PHE A 116 -19.14 6.33 2.74
C PHE A 116 -20.53 6.99 2.78
N MET A 117 -20.61 8.30 2.56
CA MET A 117 -21.89 9.02 2.53
C MET A 117 -22.83 8.56 1.40
N SER A 118 -22.29 8.06 0.28
CA SER A 118 -23.11 7.57 -0.84
C SER A 118 -23.56 6.10 -0.73
N THR A 119 -23.04 5.34 0.24
CA THR A 119 -23.32 3.89 0.37
C THR A 119 -24.35 3.58 1.47
N GLN A 120 -24.69 4.55 2.32
CA GLN A 120 -25.77 4.48 3.31
C GLN A 120 -27.12 4.80 2.65
#